data_AF-G5E3N3-F1
#
_entry.id   AF-G5E3N3-F1
#
_cell.length_a   1.000
_cell.length_b   1.000
_cell.length_c   1.000
_cell.angle_alpha   90.00
_cell.angle_beta   90.00
_cell.angle_gamma   90.00
#
_symmetry.space_group_name_H-M   'P 1'
#
loop_
_entity.id
_entity.type
_entity.pdbx_description
1 polymer ?
#
loop_
_entity_poly.entity_id
_entity_poly.type
_entity_poly.pdbx_seq_one_letter_code
_entity_poly.pdbx_strand_id
1 'polypeptide(L)'
;MAAVTFCRVTGVRPMSRSQVTTLVTRLPIVLQQREIHHALIPHGRPGRSASSGIVATVFGSSGFLGRYVVNGLGKIGSQVILPHRCDPYDIKHLRPMGDLGQLIFMEWNSKDKFIHMSHLNADMKSPSKYLRNKAVGEEAVREVFPDAIIMKPSEIYGREDRFNHYANMRWFGGVPLIFGKKTVKQPAYVVDVAKAIVKAIQDPDSNGKTYALVGPNRYLLHDLVEYIFSVAHRP
;
A
#
# COMPACT_ATOMS: atom_id res chain seq x y z
N MET A 1 15.99 -18.95 -34.44
CA MET A 1 16.34 -17.70 -35.14
C MET A 1 16.84 -16.74 -34.09
N ALA A 2 18.14 -16.45 -34.11
CA ALA A 2 18.93 -15.88 -33.03
C ALA A 2 19.72 -14.65 -33.52
N ALA A 3 20.38 -13.98 -32.57
CA ALA A 3 21.24 -12.78 -32.63
C ALA A 3 20.46 -11.46 -32.36
N VAL A 4 20.63 -10.77 -31.22
CA VAL A 4 21.81 -10.13 -30.62
C VAL A 4 22.40 -9.04 -31.53
N THR A 5 22.27 -7.77 -31.12
CA THR A 5 23.07 -6.68 -31.70
C THR A 5 23.72 -5.85 -30.60
N PHE A 6 25.04 -5.85 -30.66
CA PHE A 6 25.99 -5.15 -29.80
C PHE A 6 26.05 -3.64 -30.07
N CYS A 7 26.49 -2.93 -29.04
CA CYS A 7 27.01 -1.57 -29.03
C CYS A 7 28.02 -1.30 -30.17
N ARG A 8 27.95 -0.11 -30.78
CA ARG A 8 29.03 0.43 -31.62
C ARG A 8 29.20 1.92 -31.39
N VAL A 9 30.38 2.29 -30.87
CA VAL A 9 30.89 3.66 -30.77
C VAL A 9 31.91 3.86 -31.89
N THR A 10 31.70 4.86 -32.74
CA THR A 10 32.65 5.63 -33.60
C THR A 10 31.79 6.69 -34.29
N GLY A 11 32.03 7.99 -34.38
CA GLY A 11 33.23 8.82 -34.33
C GLY A 11 33.10 9.86 -35.47
N VAL A 12 33.37 11.14 -35.16
CA VAL A 12 33.67 12.28 -36.07
C VAL A 12 32.51 13.16 -36.62
N ARG A 13 32.64 14.48 -36.37
CA ARG A 13 31.81 15.61 -36.85
C ARG A 13 32.25 16.10 -38.24
N PRO A 14 31.37 16.83 -38.96
CA PRO A 14 31.74 18.21 -39.31
C PRO A 14 30.61 19.24 -39.11
N MET A 15 31.02 20.51 -38.99
CA MET A 15 30.19 21.69 -38.74
C MET A 15 29.54 22.23 -40.03
N SER A 16 28.24 22.58 -39.99
CA SER A 16 27.72 23.85 -40.57
C SER A 16 26.25 24.14 -40.18
N ARG A 17 26.07 25.34 -39.61
CA ARG A 17 24.93 26.30 -39.63
C ARG A 17 23.46 25.83 -39.45
N SER A 18 22.86 26.47 -38.43
CA SER A 18 21.48 26.99 -38.32
C SER A 18 20.30 26.03 -38.50
N GLN A 19 19.73 25.61 -37.37
CA GLN A 19 18.31 25.76 -37.06
C GLN A 19 18.10 25.50 -35.56
N VAL A 20 17.41 26.43 -34.89
CA VAL A 20 16.99 26.29 -33.49
C VAL A 20 15.79 25.33 -33.50
N THR A 21 16.04 24.06 -33.23
CA THR A 21 15.02 23.06 -32.94
C THR A 21 15.14 22.69 -31.47
N THR A 22 14.11 23.03 -30.70
CA THR A 22 13.95 22.67 -29.28
C THR A 22 13.82 21.16 -29.15
N LEU A 23 14.96 20.46 -29.14
CA LEU A 23 15.06 19.05 -28.78
C LEU A 23 14.97 18.97 -27.26
N VAL A 24 13.78 18.63 -26.76
CA VAL A 24 13.60 18.14 -25.40
C VAL A 24 14.43 16.86 -25.28
N THR A 25 15.62 17.00 -24.71
CA THR A 25 16.48 15.89 -24.35
C THR A 25 15.79 15.08 -23.27
N ARG A 26 15.01 14.07 -23.67
CA ARG A 26 14.68 12.95 -22.79
C ARG A 26 16.00 12.30 -22.41
N LEU A 27 16.48 12.58 -21.20
CA LEU A 27 17.56 11.81 -20.59
C LEU A 27 17.17 10.33 -20.71
N PRO A 28 18.05 9.46 -21.24
CA PRO A 28 17.78 8.04 -21.20
C PRO A 28 17.75 7.67 -19.73
N ILE A 29 16.59 7.26 -19.23
CA ILE A 29 16.47 6.60 -17.94
C ILE A 29 17.29 5.33 -18.09
N VAL A 30 18.51 5.35 -17.57
CA VAL A 30 19.36 4.18 -17.44
C VAL A 30 18.58 3.24 -16.53
N LEU A 31 17.95 2.21 -17.13
CA LEU A 31 17.46 1.05 -16.39
C LEU A 31 18.70 0.38 -15.80
N GLN A 32 19.07 0.81 -14.61
CA GLN A 32 20.13 0.21 -13.82
C GLN A 32 19.68 -1.23 -13.52
N GLN A 33 20.16 -2.19 -14.32
CA GLN A 33 20.05 -3.61 -14.00
C GLN A 33 20.81 -3.81 -12.69
N ARG A 34 20.07 -3.82 -11.58
CA ARG A 34 20.63 -4.08 -10.26
C ARG A 34 21.06 -5.54 -10.23
N GLU A 35 22.35 -5.79 -10.01
CA GLU A 35 22.79 -7.11 -9.55
C GLU A 35 22.13 -7.38 -8.20
N ILE A 36 21.38 -8.48 -8.12
CA ILE A 36 20.67 -8.86 -6.92
C ILE A 36 21.71 -9.32 -5.90
N HIS A 37 21.79 -8.62 -4.77
CA HIS A 37 22.68 -9.01 -3.69
C HIS A 37 22.31 -10.42 -3.18
N HIS A 38 23.31 -11.24 -2.86
CA HIS A 38 23.12 -12.64 -2.44
C HIS A 38 22.13 -12.79 -1.26
N ALA A 39 22.07 -11.80 -0.36
CA ALA A 39 21.14 -11.78 0.76
C ALA A 39 19.66 -11.61 0.36
N LEU A 40 19.38 -11.06 -0.82
CA LEU A 40 18.03 -10.87 -1.38
C LEU A 40 17.56 -12.08 -2.19
N ILE A 41 18.39 -13.12 -2.34
CA ILE A 41 17.97 -14.36 -2.97
C ILE A 41 17.03 -15.08 -1.97
N PRO A 42 15.87 -15.57 -2.41
CA PRO A 42 14.98 -16.33 -1.53
C PRO A 42 15.57 -17.70 -1.20
N HIS A 43 15.57 -18.07 0.07
CA HIS A 43 16.11 -19.34 0.57
C HIS A 43 15.17 -19.99 1.59
N GLY A 44 15.19 -21.33 1.62
CA GLY A 44 14.42 -22.13 2.56
C GLY A 44 13.00 -22.45 2.09
N ARG A 45 12.30 -23.26 2.89
CA ARG A 45 10.87 -23.56 2.65
C ARG A 45 10.05 -22.33 3.05
N PRO A 46 9.02 -21.94 2.28
CA PRO A 46 8.21 -20.77 2.60
C PRO A 46 7.62 -20.89 3.99
N GLY A 47 7.84 -19.88 4.82
CA GLY A 47 7.43 -19.88 6.21
C GLY A 47 8.15 -18.81 7.02
N ARG A 48 7.90 -18.80 8.33
CA ARG A 48 8.41 -17.77 9.26
C ARG A 48 9.94 -17.62 9.22
N SER A 49 10.67 -18.73 9.23
CA SER A 49 12.14 -18.74 9.24
C SER A 49 12.77 -18.76 7.84
N ALA A 50 11.97 -18.63 6.79
CA ALA A 50 12.48 -18.52 5.42
C ALA A 50 13.14 -17.14 5.21
N SER A 51 13.96 -17.04 4.17
CA SER A 51 14.29 -15.73 3.58
C SER A 51 13.52 -15.59 2.29
N SER A 52 12.65 -14.60 2.23
CA SER A 52 11.93 -14.27 0.98
C SER A 52 12.72 -13.34 0.06
N GLY A 53 13.83 -12.78 0.54
CA GLY A 53 14.57 -11.75 -0.19
C GLY A 53 13.90 -10.37 -0.22
N ILE A 54 12.75 -10.22 0.44
CA ILE A 54 12.03 -8.94 0.52
C ILE A 54 12.46 -8.22 1.81
N VAL A 55 13.00 -7.01 1.65
CA VAL A 55 13.23 -6.05 2.73
C VAL A 55 12.22 -4.93 2.56
N ALA A 56 11.25 -4.82 3.48
CA ALA A 56 10.14 -3.88 3.35
C ALA A 56 10.09 -2.92 4.54
N THR A 57 10.04 -1.61 4.28
CA THR A 57 9.77 -0.61 5.34
C THR A 57 8.28 -0.31 5.38
N VAL A 58 7.63 -0.55 6.52
CA VAL A 58 6.19 -0.32 6.70
C VAL A 58 5.95 0.89 7.58
N PHE A 59 5.66 2.03 6.95
CA PHE A 59 5.21 3.22 7.65
C PHE A 59 3.78 3.03 8.18
N GLY A 60 3.52 3.47 9.42
CA GLY A 60 2.21 3.29 10.07
C GLY A 60 1.94 1.85 10.50
N SER A 61 3.00 1.07 10.74
CA SER A 61 2.94 -0.33 11.18
C SER A 61 2.19 -0.53 12.51
N SER A 62 2.27 0.43 13.43
CA SER A 62 1.56 0.39 14.72
C SER A 62 0.03 0.53 14.60
N GLY A 63 -0.49 0.90 13.42
CA GLY A 63 -1.91 1.12 13.20
C GLY A 63 -2.74 -0.14 12.98
N PHE A 64 -4.03 0.08 12.68
CA PHE A 64 -4.99 -0.99 12.39
C PHE A 64 -4.58 -1.87 11.20
N LEU A 65 -4.26 -1.27 10.04
CA LEU A 65 -3.86 -2.04 8.85
C LEU A 65 -2.42 -2.55 8.95
N GLY A 66 -1.53 -1.74 9.51
CA GLY A 66 -0.09 -2.00 9.58
C GLY A 66 0.25 -3.36 10.17
N ARG A 67 -0.38 -3.73 11.29
CA ARG A 67 -0.16 -5.04 11.93
C ARG A 67 -0.50 -6.24 11.04
N TYR A 68 -1.52 -6.14 10.19
CA TYR A 68 -1.90 -7.25 9.31
C TYR A 68 -0.91 -7.40 8.16
N VAL A 69 -0.38 -6.27 7.66
CA VAL A 69 0.69 -6.25 6.66
C VAL A 69 1.97 -6.84 7.25
N VAL A 70 2.37 -6.42 8.45
CA VAL A 70 3.56 -6.95 9.14
C VAL A 70 3.41 -8.44 9.43
N ASN A 71 2.24 -8.90 9.90
CA ASN A 71 1.97 -10.32 10.09
C ASN A 71 2.03 -11.11 8.77
N GLY A 72 1.55 -10.51 7.66
CA GLY A 72 1.65 -11.11 6.33
C GLY A 72 3.08 -11.28 5.86
N LEU A 73 3.90 -10.23 6.00
CA LEU A 73 5.32 -10.23 5.63
C LEU A 73 6.16 -11.15 6.53
N GLY A 74 5.91 -11.14 7.85
CA GLY A 74 6.60 -12.00 8.81
C GLY A 74 6.32 -13.49 8.59
N LYS A 75 5.10 -13.86 8.17
CA LYS A 75 4.76 -15.25 7.80
C LYS A 75 5.51 -15.77 6.59
N ILE A 76 5.93 -14.88 5.70
CA ILE A 76 6.67 -15.21 4.48
C ILE A 76 8.18 -15.31 4.76
N GLY A 77 8.64 -14.78 5.89
CA GLY A 77 10.06 -14.65 6.19
C GLY A 77 10.70 -13.45 5.47
N SER A 78 9.97 -12.33 5.41
CA SER A 78 10.50 -11.06 4.92
C SER A 78 11.12 -10.26 6.07
N GLN A 79 12.18 -9.52 5.77
CA GLN A 79 12.73 -8.55 6.71
C GLN A 79 11.86 -7.30 6.68
N VAL A 80 11.36 -6.87 7.82
CA VAL A 80 10.44 -5.72 7.92
C VAL A 80 11.04 -4.65 8.82
N ILE A 81 11.11 -3.44 8.28
CA ILE A 81 11.58 -2.25 8.99
C ILE A 81 10.37 -1.45 9.48
N LEU A 82 10.32 -1.18 10.79
CA LEU A 82 9.15 -0.61 11.46
C LEU A 82 9.45 0.78 12.07
N PRO A 83 9.42 1.86 11.27
CA PRO A 83 9.55 3.20 11.81
C PRO A 83 8.33 3.54 12.68
N HIS A 84 8.55 4.06 13.88
CA HIS A 84 7.49 4.40 14.82
C HIS A 84 7.69 5.75 15.50
N ARG A 85 6.57 6.36 15.89
CA ARG A 85 6.53 7.59 16.70
C ARG A 85 5.95 7.34 18.10
N CYS A 86 5.18 6.26 18.26
CA CYS A 86 4.56 5.90 19.53
C CYS A 86 5.59 5.33 20.52
N ASP A 87 5.14 5.19 21.77
CA ASP A 87 5.90 4.51 22.82
C ASP A 87 6.27 3.09 22.35
N PRO A 88 7.52 2.64 22.57
CA PRO A 88 7.92 1.27 22.32
C PRO A 88 6.96 0.19 22.86
N TYR A 89 6.19 0.47 23.93
CA TYR A 89 5.18 -0.44 24.46
C TYR A 89 4.09 -0.79 23.44
N ASP A 90 3.59 0.20 22.70
CA ASP A 90 2.47 0.03 21.77
C ASP A 90 2.81 -0.89 20.59
N ILE A 91 4.09 -1.10 20.32
CA ILE A 91 4.60 -1.83 19.16
C ILE A 91 5.00 -3.26 19.54
N LYS A 92 5.06 -3.57 20.84
CA LYS A 92 5.48 -4.90 21.32
C LYS A 92 4.65 -6.03 20.73
N HIS A 93 3.37 -5.78 20.43
CA HIS A 93 2.49 -6.76 19.80
C HIS A 93 2.95 -7.19 18.39
N LEU A 94 3.79 -6.41 17.71
CA LEU A 94 4.37 -6.75 16.41
C LEU A 94 5.60 -7.65 16.51
N ARG A 95 6.34 -7.62 17.63
CA ARG A 95 7.59 -8.39 17.80
C ARG A 95 7.40 -9.91 17.59
N PRO A 96 6.32 -10.54 18.07
CA PRO A 96 6.09 -11.97 17.86
C PRO A 96 5.75 -12.37 16.43
N MET A 97 5.52 -11.40 15.53
CA MET A 97 5.06 -11.67 14.16
C MET A 97 6.19 -12.08 13.20
N GLY A 98 7.45 -11.75 13.53
CA GLY A 98 8.64 -12.13 12.77
C GLY A 98 9.59 -13.04 13.56
N ASP A 99 10.47 -13.74 12.86
CA ASP A 99 11.59 -14.44 13.49
C ASP A 99 12.66 -13.45 14.01
N LEU A 100 13.58 -13.95 14.82
CA LEU A 100 14.67 -13.14 15.38
C LEU A 100 15.49 -12.47 14.25
N GLY A 101 15.76 -11.16 14.38
CA GLY A 101 16.53 -10.38 13.40
C GLY A 101 15.78 -9.98 12.11
N GLN A 102 14.54 -10.45 11.90
CA GLN A 102 13.72 -10.04 10.75
C GLN A 102 13.03 -8.70 10.95
N LEU A 103 12.77 -8.30 12.21
CA LEU A 103 12.20 -6.99 12.53
C LEU A 103 13.32 -6.06 13.01
N ILE A 104 13.71 -5.09 12.17
CA ILE A 104 14.78 -4.14 12.50
C ILE A 104 14.23 -2.71 12.46
N PHE A 105 14.58 -1.91 13.47
CA PHE A 105 14.29 -0.48 13.49
C PHE A 105 15.47 0.24 12.83
N MET A 106 15.29 0.79 11.63
CA MET A 106 16.35 1.51 10.91
C MET A 106 15.81 2.72 10.16
N GLU A 107 16.73 3.61 9.81
CA GLU A 107 16.51 4.76 8.94
C GLU A 107 16.24 4.32 7.48
N TRP A 108 15.46 5.10 6.76
CA TRP A 108 14.86 4.72 5.48
C TRP A 108 15.61 5.27 4.26
N ASN A 109 15.60 4.49 3.16
CA ASN A 109 16.07 4.91 1.84
C ASN A 109 14.96 4.67 0.78
N SER A 110 14.73 5.63 -0.10
CA SER A 110 13.57 5.73 -1.01
C SER A 110 13.66 4.92 -2.31
N LYS A 111 14.58 3.97 -2.40
CA LYS A 111 14.98 3.36 -3.69
C LYS A 111 14.26 2.07 -4.09
N ASP A 112 13.19 1.66 -3.41
CA ASP A 112 12.46 0.40 -3.68
C ASP A 112 10.95 0.61 -3.93
N LYS A 113 10.23 -0.48 -4.26
CA LYS A 113 8.79 -0.47 -4.58
C LYS A 113 8.00 0.31 -3.53
N PHE A 114 7.41 1.43 -3.95
CA PHE A 114 6.63 2.32 -3.10
C PHE A 114 5.14 2.03 -3.24
N ILE A 115 4.49 1.65 -2.13
CA ILE A 115 3.05 1.44 -2.08
C ILE A 115 2.42 2.58 -1.29
N HIS A 116 1.57 3.35 -1.97
CA HIS A 116 0.81 4.43 -1.35
C HIS A 116 -0.63 4.00 -1.09
N MET A 117 -1.12 4.27 0.13
CA MET A 117 -2.48 3.97 0.54
C MET A 117 -3.38 5.21 0.47
N SER A 118 -4.19 5.29 -0.57
CA SER A 118 -5.18 6.35 -0.78
C SER A 118 -6.52 5.95 -0.17
N HIS A 119 -7.65 6.28 -0.81
CA HIS A 119 -9.00 5.87 -0.43
C HIS A 119 -9.87 5.75 -1.68
N LEU A 120 -10.89 4.89 -1.67
CA LEU A 120 -11.77 4.67 -2.82
C LEU A 120 -12.43 5.96 -3.32
N ASN A 121 -12.89 6.79 -2.39
CA ASN A 121 -13.60 8.04 -2.67
C ASN A 121 -12.67 9.27 -2.71
N ALA A 122 -11.36 9.09 -2.88
CA ALA A 122 -10.42 10.20 -2.95
C ALA A 122 -10.66 11.03 -4.23
N ASP A 123 -11.20 12.22 -4.05
CA ASP A 123 -11.47 13.19 -5.12
C ASP A 123 -11.28 14.62 -4.59
N MET A 124 -10.79 15.51 -5.45
CA MET A 124 -10.59 16.93 -5.16
C MET A 124 -11.91 17.68 -4.96
N LYS A 125 -12.99 17.20 -5.57
CA LYS A 125 -14.32 17.81 -5.47
C LYS A 125 -15.13 17.32 -4.27
N SER A 126 -14.60 16.36 -3.50
CA SER A 126 -15.32 15.81 -2.35
C SER A 126 -15.57 16.88 -1.26
N PRO A 127 -16.73 16.84 -0.57
CA PRO A 127 -17.03 17.76 0.53
C PRO A 127 -16.08 17.57 1.73
N SER A 128 -15.59 16.35 1.96
CA SER A 128 -14.71 16.07 3.09
C SER A 128 -13.26 16.54 2.83
N LYS A 129 -12.66 17.22 3.81
CA LYS A 129 -11.25 17.63 3.76
C LYS A 129 -10.31 16.43 3.67
N TYR A 130 -10.66 15.32 4.33
CA TYR A 130 -9.89 14.09 4.32
C TYR A 130 -9.69 13.51 2.92
N LEU A 131 -10.76 13.40 2.13
CA LEU A 131 -10.70 12.82 0.78
C LEU A 131 -9.97 13.75 -0.21
N ARG A 132 -10.13 15.07 -0.06
CA ARG A 132 -9.39 16.06 -0.86
C ARG A 132 -7.89 15.99 -0.61
N ASN A 133 -7.47 15.96 0.66
CA ASN A 133 -6.06 15.86 1.01
C ASN A 133 -5.43 14.55 0.52
N LYS A 134 -6.20 13.45 0.49
CA LYS A 134 -5.75 12.18 -0.10
C LYS A 134 -5.60 12.25 -1.61
N ALA A 135 -6.50 12.95 -2.31
CA ALA A 135 -6.37 13.17 -3.75
C ALA A 135 -5.11 13.99 -4.09
N VAL A 136 -4.85 15.09 -3.35
CA VAL A 136 -3.60 15.86 -3.49
C VAL A 136 -2.37 15.01 -3.20
N GLY A 137 -2.42 14.18 -2.15
CA GLY A 137 -1.30 13.30 -1.80
C GLY A 137 -1.05 12.21 -2.86
N GLU A 138 -2.10 11.70 -3.49
CA GLU A 138 -2.00 10.74 -4.57
C GLU A 138 -1.31 11.34 -5.81
N GLU A 139 -1.69 12.57 -6.17
CA GLU A 139 -1.07 13.32 -7.26
C GLU A 139 0.40 13.62 -6.96
N ALA A 140 0.72 14.15 -5.79
CA ALA A 140 2.10 14.43 -5.38
C ALA A 140 2.99 13.18 -5.35
N VAL A 141 2.45 12.04 -4.89
CA VAL A 141 3.18 10.76 -4.94
C VAL A 141 3.43 10.33 -6.39
N ARG A 142 2.43 10.50 -7.26
CA ARG A 142 2.54 10.11 -8.67
C ARG A 142 3.54 10.97 -9.43
N GLU A 143 3.66 12.25 -9.09
CA GLU A 143 4.64 13.18 -9.66
C GLU A 143 6.08 12.78 -9.31
N VAL A 144 6.32 12.42 -8.04
CA VAL A 144 7.67 12.07 -7.56
C VAL A 144 8.04 10.64 -7.93
N PHE A 145 7.10 9.71 -7.86
CA PHE A 145 7.28 8.28 -8.09
C PHE A 145 6.26 7.76 -9.11
N PRO A 146 6.57 7.78 -10.41
CA PRO A 146 5.63 7.31 -11.44
C PRO A 146 5.32 5.81 -11.34
N ASP A 147 6.28 5.03 -10.84
CA ASP A 147 6.16 3.57 -10.65
C ASP A 147 5.44 3.17 -9.34
N ALA A 148 5.00 4.15 -8.54
CA ALA A 148 4.32 3.88 -7.29
C ALA A 148 3.00 3.13 -7.48
N ILE A 149 2.77 2.13 -6.62
CA ILE A 149 1.53 1.36 -6.58
C ILE A 149 0.55 2.10 -5.68
N ILE A 150 -0.60 2.49 -6.22
CA ILE A 150 -1.60 3.24 -5.46
C ILE A 150 -2.76 2.30 -5.14
N MET A 151 -2.98 2.03 -3.86
CA MET A 151 -4.10 1.23 -3.40
C MET A 151 -5.20 2.11 -2.84
N LYS A 152 -6.42 1.94 -3.35
CA LYS A 152 -7.64 2.66 -2.99
C LYS A 152 -8.59 1.70 -2.28
N PRO A 153 -8.42 1.50 -0.97
CA PRO A 153 -9.36 0.69 -0.20
C PRO A 153 -10.66 1.44 -0.01
N SER A 154 -11.74 0.68 0.04
CA SER A 154 -13.00 1.14 0.62
C SER A 154 -12.88 1.21 2.16
N GLU A 155 -14.01 1.34 2.85
CA GLU A 155 -14.03 1.29 4.31
C GLU A 155 -13.61 -0.10 4.79
N ILE A 156 -12.48 -0.16 5.50
CA ILE A 156 -11.89 -1.44 5.94
C ILE A 156 -12.50 -1.83 7.28
N TYR A 157 -12.95 -3.09 7.40
CA TYR A 157 -13.47 -3.65 8.64
C TYR A 157 -12.59 -4.76 9.23
N GLY A 158 -12.62 -4.91 10.55
CA GLY A 158 -11.84 -5.87 11.33
C GLY A 158 -11.94 -5.65 12.84
N ARG A 159 -11.20 -6.42 13.64
CA ARG A 159 -11.37 -6.44 15.12
C ARG A 159 -11.11 -5.10 15.82
N GLU A 160 -10.31 -4.22 15.22
CA GLU A 160 -9.95 -2.90 15.76
C GLU A 160 -10.22 -1.81 14.73
N ASP A 161 -11.25 -2.00 13.92
CA ASP A 161 -11.63 -0.99 12.96
C ASP A 161 -12.26 0.24 13.65
N ARG A 162 -12.26 1.34 12.90
CA ARG A 162 -13.09 2.51 13.22
C ARG A 162 -14.43 2.48 12.50
N PHE A 163 -14.64 1.45 11.66
CA PHE A 163 -15.87 1.27 10.90
C PHE A 163 -17.00 0.75 11.79
N ASN A 164 -16.74 -0.24 12.65
CA ASN A 164 -17.72 -0.70 13.64
C ASN A 164 -17.90 0.27 14.82
N HIS A 165 -17.46 1.53 14.68
CA HIS A 165 -17.79 2.58 15.63
C HIS A 165 -19.32 2.75 15.80
N TYR A 166 -20.12 2.38 14.78
CA TYR A 166 -21.58 2.33 14.88
C TYR A 166 -22.06 1.45 16.05
N ALA A 167 -21.37 0.36 16.37
CA ALA A 167 -21.71 -0.49 17.52
C ALA A 167 -21.40 0.18 18.88
N ASN A 168 -20.50 1.16 18.90
CA ASN A 168 -20.11 1.93 20.09
C ASN A 168 -20.95 3.20 20.28
N MET A 169 -21.65 3.69 19.23
CA MET A 169 -22.62 4.80 19.33
C MET A 169 -23.87 4.46 20.16
N ARG A 170 -23.95 3.23 20.68
CA ARG A 170 -24.96 2.73 21.63
C ARG A 170 -25.28 3.64 22.81
N TRP A 171 -24.31 4.45 23.27
CA TRP A 171 -24.49 5.25 24.49
C TRP A 171 -25.55 6.36 24.35
N PHE A 172 -25.91 6.73 23.12
CA PHE A 172 -26.89 7.80 22.85
C PHE A 172 -28.32 7.29 22.61
N GLY A 173 -28.62 6.02 22.89
CA GLY A 173 -29.99 5.47 22.75
C GLY A 173 -30.46 5.27 21.30
N GLY A 174 -29.54 5.41 20.33
CA GLY A 174 -29.78 5.19 18.91
C GLY A 174 -28.58 5.63 18.06
N VAL A 175 -28.51 5.16 16.81
CA VAL A 175 -27.46 5.60 15.87
C VAL A 175 -28.04 6.65 14.94
N PRO A 176 -27.56 7.91 14.99
CA PRO A 176 -28.01 8.93 14.06
C PRO A 176 -27.48 8.62 12.65
N LEU A 177 -28.37 8.15 11.76
CA LEU A 177 -28.04 7.86 10.37
C LEU A 177 -28.40 9.02 9.46
N ILE A 178 -27.45 9.95 9.28
CA ILE A 178 -27.58 11.04 8.32
C ILE A 178 -27.55 10.43 6.90
N PHE A 179 -28.65 10.59 6.14
CA PHE A 179 -28.85 9.99 4.81
C PHE A 179 -28.72 8.45 4.76
N GLY A 180 -29.04 7.73 5.84
CA GLY A 180 -28.81 6.28 6.00
C GLY A 180 -29.37 5.39 4.87
N LYS A 181 -30.52 5.73 4.29
CA LYS A 181 -31.15 4.94 3.21
C LYS A 181 -30.65 5.25 1.80
N LYS A 182 -29.83 6.31 1.63
CA LYS A 182 -29.30 6.73 0.32
C LYS A 182 -27.82 6.38 0.14
N THR A 183 -27.08 6.25 1.24
CA THR A 183 -25.64 5.98 1.22
C THR A 183 -25.37 4.49 1.03
N VAL A 184 -24.65 4.14 -0.03
CA VAL A 184 -24.17 2.76 -0.29
C VAL A 184 -22.72 2.64 0.16
N LYS A 185 -22.42 1.57 0.91
CA LYS A 185 -21.08 1.23 1.37
C LYS A 185 -20.68 -0.16 0.90
N GLN A 186 -19.40 -0.32 0.55
CA GLN A 186 -18.84 -1.60 0.11
C GLN A 186 -17.60 -1.91 0.96
N PRO A 187 -17.78 -2.42 2.19
CA PRO A 187 -16.68 -2.57 3.13
C PRO A 187 -15.73 -3.71 2.72
N ALA A 188 -14.42 -3.52 2.89
CA ALA A 188 -13.38 -4.50 2.57
C ALA A 188 -12.80 -5.13 3.84
N TYR A 189 -12.52 -6.43 3.81
CA TYR A 189 -11.94 -7.11 4.97
C TYR A 189 -10.44 -6.82 5.08
N VAL A 190 -9.97 -6.47 6.29
CA VAL A 190 -8.58 -6.03 6.51
C VAL A 190 -7.53 -7.07 6.09
N VAL A 191 -7.82 -8.36 6.26
CA VAL A 191 -6.88 -9.43 5.91
C VAL A 191 -6.72 -9.53 4.39
N ASP A 192 -7.79 -9.27 3.63
CA ASP A 192 -7.74 -9.33 2.16
C ASP A 192 -7.01 -8.13 1.59
N VAL A 193 -7.17 -6.95 2.20
CA VAL A 193 -6.35 -5.77 1.90
C VAL A 193 -4.87 -6.05 2.17
N ALA A 194 -4.54 -6.65 3.33
CA ALA A 194 -3.16 -7.00 3.65
C ALA A 194 -2.57 -8.05 2.67
N LYS A 195 -3.34 -9.06 2.30
CA LYS A 195 -2.95 -10.04 1.27
C LYS A 195 -2.74 -9.38 -0.09
N ALA A 196 -3.59 -8.43 -0.46
CA ALA A 196 -3.45 -7.68 -1.72
C ALA A 196 -2.16 -6.86 -1.74
N ILE A 197 -1.81 -6.21 -0.63
CA ILE A 197 -0.53 -5.49 -0.48
C ILE A 197 0.65 -6.45 -0.68
N VAL A 198 0.65 -7.59 0.02
CA VAL A 198 1.71 -8.60 -0.08
C VAL A 198 1.84 -9.15 -1.50
N LYS A 199 0.72 -9.46 -2.17
CA LYS A 199 0.72 -9.93 -3.57
C LYS A 199 1.27 -8.87 -4.51
N ALA A 200 0.87 -7.62 -4.35
CA ALA A 200 1.37 -6.52 -5.18
C ALA A 200 2.88 -6.28 -5.02
N ILE A 201 3.47 -6.62 -3.86
CA ILE A 201 4.94 -6.58 -3.67
C ILE A 201 5.61 -7.68 -4.52
N GLN A 202 5.01 -8.86 -4.60
CA GLN A 202 5.55 -10.00 -5.36
C GLN A 202 5.37 -9.82 -6.87
N ASP A 203 4.26 -9.22 -7.30
CA ASP A 203 3.94 -9.05 -8.70
C ASP A 203 4.79 -7.91 -9.34
N PRO A 204 5.55 -8.17 -10.42
CA PRO A 204 6.28 -7.12 -11.13
C PRO A 204 5.37 -6.20 -11.95
N ASP A 205 4.26 -6.74 -12.45
CA ASP A 205 3.29 -6.02 -13.28
C ASP A 205 2.48 -4.97 -12.50
N SER A 206 2.58 -4.97 -11.17
CA SER A 206 1.80 -4.07 -10.32
C SER A 206 2.35 -2.65 -10.25
N ASN A 207 3.58 -2.42 -10.73
CA ASN A 207 4.23 -1.11 -10.69
C ASN A 207 3.44 -0.06 -11.49
N GLY A 208 3.27 1.13 -10.92
CA GLY A 208 2.52 2.24 -11.51
C GLY A 208 1.01 2.02 -11.60
N LYS A 209 0.46 0.89 -11.15
CA LYS A 209 -0.99 0.62 -11.23
C LYS A 209 -1.74 1.19 -10.03
N THR A 210 -3.00 1.53 -10.28
CA THR A 210 -3.95 1.94 -9.25
C THR A 210 -4.96 0.82 -9.02
N TYR A 211 -5.04 0.29 -7.80
CA TYR A 211 -5.93 -0.81 -7.44
C TYR A 211 -7.08 -0.31 -6.56
N ALA A 212 -8.31 -0.63 -6.93
CA ALA A 212 -9.47 -0.45 -6.05
C ALA A 212 -9.66 -1.72 -5.20
N LEU A 213 -9.51 -1.61 -3.88
CA LEU A 213 -9.66 -2.74 -2.96
C LEU A 213 -11.05 -2.64 -2.31
N VAL A 214 -12.01 -3.35 -2.89
CA VAL A 214 -13.41 -3.35 -2.47
C VAL A 214 -13.83 -4.75 -2.03
N GLY A 215 -14.77 -4.83 -1.08
CA GLY A 215 -15.40 -6.10 -0.70
C GLY A 215 -16.37 -6.61 -1.76
N PRO A 216 -16.85 -7.86 -1.64
CA PRO A 216 -17.73 -8.46 -2.65
C PRO A 216 -19.12 -7.83 -2.69
N ASN A 217 -19.68 -7.48 -1.54
CA ASN A 217 -21.08 -7.05 -1.41
C ASN A 217 -21.20 -5.55 -1.16
N ARG A 218 -22.17 -4.92 -1.80
CA ARG A 218 -22.57 -3.53 -1.56
C ARG A 218 -23.79 -3.51 -0.67
N TYR A 219 -23.74 -2.73 0.40
CA TYR A 219 -24.82 -2.60 1.37
C TYR A 219 -25.31 -1.15 1.43
N LEU A 220 -26.60 -0.97 1.70
CA LEU A 220 -27.09 0.33 2.17
C LEU A 220 -26.59 0.55 3.60
N LEU A 221 -26.31 1.79 3.96
CA LEU A 221 -25.80 2.13 5.29
C LEU A 221 -26.81 1.73 6.39
N HIS A 222 -28.10 1.90 6.12
CA HIS A 222 -29.17 1.45 7.01
C HIS A 222 -29.07 -0.06 7.31
N ASP A 223 -29.15 -0.89 6.26
CA ASP A 223 -29.17 -2.35 6.38
C ASP A 223 -27.87 -2.89 6.96
N LEU A 224 -26.74 -2.23 6.67
CA LEU A 224 -25.45 -2.58 7.24
C LEU A 224 -25.41 -2.34 8.75
N VAL A 225 -25.96 -1.23 9.22
CA VAL A 225 -25.98 -0.91 10.66
C VAL A 225 -26.95 -1.83 11.39
N GLU A 226 -28.12 -2.10 10.81
CA GLU A 226 -29.07 -3.10 11.30
C GLU A 226 -28.41 -4.49 11.40
N TYR A 227 -27.64 -4.89 10.40
CA TYR A 227 -26.85 -6.14 10.43
C TYR A 227 -25.80 -6.15 11.56
N ILE A 228 -25.12 -5.03 11.81
CA ILE A 228 -24.17 -4.93 12.92
C ILE A 228 -24.88 -5.11 14.28
N PHE A 229 -26.06 -4.52 14.46
CA PHE A 229 -26.84 -4.66 15.69
C PHE A 229 -27.37 -6.09 15.87
N SER A 230 -27.85 -6.73 14.80
CA SER A 230 -28.34 -8.10 14.85
C SER A 230 -27.23 -9.09 15.23
N VAL A 231 -26.05 -8.97 14.63
CA VAL A 231 -24.88 -9.80 14.98
C VAL A 231 -24.43 -9.55 16.42
N ALA A 232 -24.48 -8.30 16.88
CA ALA A 232 -24.17 -7.95 18.26
C ALA A 232 -25.26 -8.40 19.27
N HIS A 233 -26.36 -8.99 18.81
CA HIS A 233 -27.54 -9.35 19.60
C HIS A 233 -28.06 -8.16 20.40
N ARG A 234 -28.22 -7.02 19.72
CA ARG A 234 -28.69 -5.78 20.32
C ARG A 234 -29.96 -5.27 19.60
N PRO A 235 -30.95 -4.77 20.36
CA PRO A 235 -32.16 -4.17 19.81
C PRO A 235 -31.88 -2.83 19.14
#